data_AF-A0A7S3WYB6-F1
#
_entry.id   AF-A0A7S3WYB6-F1
#
_cell.length_a   1.000
_cell.length_b   1.000
_cell.length_c   1.000
_cell.angle_alpha   90.00
_cell.angle_beta   90.00
_cell.angle_gamma   90.00
#
_symmetry.space_group_name_H-M   'P 1'
#
loop_
_entity.id
_entity.type
_entity.pdbx_description
1 polymer ?
#
loop_
_entity_poly.entity_id
_entity_poly.type
_entity_poly.pdbx_seq_one_letter_code
_entity_poly.pdbx_strand_id
1 'polypeptide(L)'
;EYQISSAHCKLGLVTAGRMPRERTVFATVGTTQFDALVDKLVSTEVTHLLAQQGYTRLVIQFGRGAEPELPTTPAIPVEYYRFKDSLAADMHSAALIVSHAGAGSIMEGLRCD
;
A
#
# COMPACT_ATOMS: atom_id res chain seq x y z
N GLU A 1 23.95 13.28 -18.15
CA GLU A 1 24.24 11.86 -18.35
C GLU A 1 23.54 11.05 -17.28
N TYR A 2 22.53 10.27 -17.67
CA TYR A 2 22.14 9.02 -17.01
C TYR A 2 21.25 8.28 -18.02
N GLN A 3 21.83 7.32 -18.73
CA GLN A 3 21.14 6.46 -19.68
C GLN A 3 20.36 5.41 -18.90
N ILE A 4 19.06 5.27 -19.16
CA ILE A 4 18.33 4.04 -18.82
C ILE A 4 18.06 3.32 -20.13
N SER A 5 18.80 2.21 -20.24
CA SER A 5 18.91 1.31 -21.38
C SER A 5 17.57 0.66 -21.72
N SER A 6 17.31 0.59 -23.02
CA SER A 6 16.29 -0.19 -23.70
C SER A 6 16.33 -1.66 -23.24
N ALA A 7 15.41 -2.06 -22.36
CA ALA A 7 15.10 -3.47 -22.14
C ALA A 7 14.10 -3.94 -23.20
N HIS A 8 14.65 -4.33 -24.35
CA HIS A 8 13.98 -5.10 -25.38
C HIS A 8 13.80 -6.53 -24.85
N CYS A 9 12.64 -6.84 -24.24
CA CYS A 9 12.24 -8.22 -23.99
C CYS A 9 11.31 -8.66 -25.13
N LYS A 10 11.82 -9.53 -26.00
CA LYS A 10 11.14 -10.04 -27.19
C LYS A 10 11.09 -11.57 -27.07
N LEU A 11 9.95 -12.11 -26.61
CA LEU A 11 9.26 -13.31 -27.12
C LEU A 11 8.11 -13.71 -26.18
N GLY A 12 6.89 -13.84 -26.73
CA GLY A 12 5.82 -14.66 -26.14
C GLY A 12 4.53 -13.92 -25.79
N LEU A 13 3.56 -13.96 -26.70
CA LEU A 13 2.14 -13.63 -26.52
C LEU A 13 1.78 -12.17 -26.17
N VAL A 14 1.38 -11.42 -27.20
CA VAL A 14 0.71 -10.13 -27.06
C VAL A 14 -0.74 -10.38 -26.65
N THR A 15 -1.03 -10.52 -25.36
CA THR A 15 -2.35 -10.13 -24.86
C THR A 15 -2.30 -8.62 -24.63
N ALA A 16 -3.18 -7.88 -25.28
CA ALA A 16 -3.43 -6.48 -24.98
C ALA A 16 -4.10 -6.37 -23.59
N GLY A 17 -3.39 -6.78 -22.54
CA GLY A 17 -3.77 -6.56 -21.15
C GLY A 17 -3.20 -5.22 -20.72
N ARG A 18 -4.05 -4.33 -20.21
CA ARG A 18 -3.68 -3.07 -19.54
C ARG A 18 -2.31 -3.19 -18.86
N MET A 19 -1.40 -2.23 -19.10
CA MET A 19 -0.31 -1.95 -18.17
C MET A 19 -0.91 -1.99 -16.75
N PRO A 20 -0.37 -2.78 -15.82
CA PRO A 20 -0.94 -2.89 -14.49
C PRO A 20 -0.99 -1.48 -13.92
N ARG A 21 -2.20 -0.95 -13.74
CA ARG A 21 -2.36 0.33 -13.06
C ARG A 21 -1.89 0.09 -11.64
N GLU A 22 -0.90 0.85 -11.18
CA GLU A 22 -0.52 0.83 -9.78
C GLU A 22 -1.77 1.07 -8.94
N ARG A 23 -2.09 0.08 -8.10
CA ARG A 23 -3.22 0.10 -7.19
C ARG A 23 -2.68 -0.06 -5.80
N THR A 24 -2.44 1.08 -5.17
CA THR A 24 -1.87 1.16 -3.83
C THR A 24 -2.97 1.05 -2.78
N VAL A 25 -2.75 0.20 -1.79
CA VAL A 25 -3.51 0.20 -0.54
C VAL A 25 -2.76 1.07 0.45
N PHE A 26 -3.42 2.07 1.01
CA PHE A 26 -2.87 2.92 2.06
C PHE A 26 -3.55 2.58 3.38
N ALA A 27 -2.79 2.14 4.37
CA ALA A 27 -3.29 1.87 5.71
C ALA A 27 -2.77 2.90 6.72
N THR A 28 -3.63 3.38 7.62
CA THR A 28 -3.25 4.29 8.71
C THR A 28 -3.88 3.86 10.02
N VAL A 29 -3.06 3.75 11.07
CA VAL A 29 -3.52 3.56 12.47
C VAL A 29 -3.58 4.86 13.27
N GLY A 30 -3.31 6.00 12.62
CA GLY A 30 -3.21 7.30 13.28
C GLY A 30 -2.03 7.37 14.26
N THR A 31 -2.20 8.15 15.34
CA THR A 31 -1.16 8.33 16.37
C THR A 31 -1.18 7.25 17.45
N THR A 32 -2.22 6.43 17.48
CA THR A 32 -2.41 5.36 18.47
C THR A 32 -1.54 4.14 18.16
N GLN A 33 -1.15 3.41 19.22
CA GLN A 33 -0.48 2.12 19.09
C GLN A 33 -1.53 1.05 18.75
N PHE A 34 -1.38 0.41 17.59
CA PHE A 34 -2.24 -0.69 17.18
C PHE A 34 -1.43 -1.69 16.35
N ASP A 35 -0.47 -2.32 17.02
CA ASP A 35 0.49 -3.23 16.40
C ASP A 35 -0.23 -4.44 15.78
N ALA A 36 -1.29 -4.94 16.42
CA ALA A 36 -2.06 -6.09 15.92
C ALA A 36 -2.67 -5.89 14.51
N LEU A 37 -3.08 -4.66 14.13
CA LEU A 37 -3.54 -4.41 12.76
C LEU A 37 -2.38 -4.34 11.80
N VAL A 38 -1.30 -3.68 12.20
CA VAL A 38 -0.09 -3.54 11.38
C VAL A 38 0.49 -4.93 11.08
N ASP A 39 0.64 -5.77 12.10
CA ASP A 39 1.09 -7.16 11.99
C ASP A 39 0.16 -7.99 11.09
N LYS A 40 -1.15 -7.77 11.21
CA LYS A 40 -2.11 -8.47 10.37
C LYS A 40 -2.06 -8.00 8.91
N LEU A 41 -1.84 -6.71 8.65
CA LEU A 41 -1.74 -6.15 7.31
C LEU A 41 -0.49 -6.65 6.57
N VAL A 42 0.62 -6.84 7.28
CA VAL A 42 1.86 -7.37 6.71
C VAL A 42 1.87 -8.90 6.63
N SER A 43 0.84 -9.58 7.17
CA SER A 43 0.77 -11.04 7.15
C SER A 43 0.68 -11.58 5.71
N THR A 44 1.25 -12.77 5.50
CA THR A 44 1.25 -13.42 4.19
C THR A 44 -0.17 -13.61 3.65
N GLU A 45 -1.13 -13.94 4.52
CA GLU A 45 -2.53 -14.13 4.11
C GLU A 45 -3.13 -12.84 3.55
N VAL A 46 -2.91 -11.71 4.22
CA VAL A 46 -3.49 -10.42 3.79
C VAL A 46 -2.81 -9.92 2.53
N THR A 47 -1.48 -9.98 2.45
CA THR A 47 -0.76 -9.57 1.23
C THR A 47 -1.16 -10.42 0.02
N HIS A 48 -1.42 -11.72 0.21
CA HIS A 48 -1.94 -12.59 -0.86
C HIS A 48 -3.36 -12.21 -1.28
N LEU A 49 -4.25 -11.93 -0.33
CA LEU A 49 -5.60 -11.47 -0.63
C LEU A 49 -5.57 -10.16 -1.42
N LEU A 50 -4.73 -9.21 -1.02
CA LEU A 50 -4.56 -7.94 -1.73
C LEU A 50 -4.06 -8.17 -3.17
N ALA A 51 -3.08 -9.06 -3.36
CA ALA A 51 -2.62 -9.45 -4.69
C ALA A 51 -3.75 -10.05 -5.54
N GLN A 52 -4.57 -10.94 -4.96
CA GLN A 52 -5.71 -11.57 -5.65
C GLN A 52 -6.79 -10.56 -6.06
N GLN A 53 -6.98 -9.49 -5.28
CA GLN A 53 -7.88 -8.39 -5.62
C GLN A 53 -7.27 -7.41 -6.66
N GLY A 54 -6.02 -7.65 -7.07
CA GLY A 54 -5.33 -6.84 -8.08
C GLY A 54 -4.72 -5.55 -7.53
N TYR A 55 -4.44 -5.49 -6.23
CA TYR A 55 -3.59 -4.45 -5.65
C TYR A 55 -2.12 -4.80 -5.90
N THR A 56 -1.30 -3.77 -6.09
CA THR A 56 0.10 -3.93 -6.50
C THR A 56 1.08 -3.47 -5.44
N ARG A 57 0.61 -2.77 -4.39
CA ARG A 57 1.46 -2.17 -3.36
C ARG A 57 0.65 -1.90 -2.08
N LEU A 58 1.28 -2.08 -0.93
CA LEU A 58 0.74 -1.73 0.39
C LEU A 58 1.65 -0.69 1.05
N VAL A 59 1.08 0.42 1.51
CA VAL A 59 1.76 1.49 2.25
C VAL A 59 1.10 1.63 3.61
N ILE A 60 1.87 1.54 4.70
CA ILE A 60 1.35 1.57 6.06
C ILE A 60 1.93 2.78 6.81
N GLN A 61 1.06 3.67 7.26
CA GLN A 61 1.39 4.70 8.24
C GLN A 61 1.06 4.19 9.64
N PHE A 62 2.03 4.21 10.54
CA PHE A 62 1.85 3.79 11.93
C PHE A 62 2.36 4.83 12.95
N GLY A 63 1.74 4.87 14.13
CA GLY A 63 2.05 5.86 15.15
C GLY A 63 3.23 5.47 16.05
N ARG A 64 2.96 5.44 17.35
CA ARG A 64 3.94 5.10 18.40
C ARG A 64 4.24 3.61 18.53
N GLY A 65 3.64 2.78 17.67
CA GLY A 65 3.79 1.33 17.70
C GLY A 65 5.18 0.82 17.32
N ALA A 66 5.32 -0.50 17.36
CA ALA A 66 6.50 -1.20 16.88
C ALA A 66 6.61 -1.09 15.36
N GLU A 67 7.84 -1.22 14.85
CA GLU A 67 8.06 -1.31 13.40
C GLU A 67 7.56 -2.67 12.91
N PRO A 68 6.76 -2.72 11.82
CA PRO A 68 6.26 -3.99 11.29
C PRO A 68 7.40 -4.92 10.89
N GLU A 69 7.32 -6.17 11.33
CA GLU A 69 8.17 -7.23 10.82
C GLU A 69 7.63 -7.69 9.46
N LEU A 70 8.38 -7.39 8.39
CA LEU A 70 8.00 -7.83 7.05
C LEU A 70 8.25 -9.32 6.89
N PRO A 71 7.31 -10.08 6.29
CA PRO A 71 7.57 -11.46 5.94
C PRO A 71 8.68 -11.54 4.88
N THR A 72 9.44 -12.64 4.86
CA THR A 72 10.53 -12.86 3.89
C THR A 72 10.07 -12.80 2.43
N THR A 73 8.80 -13.16 2.18
CA THR A 73 8.22 -13.24 0.83
C THR A 73 6.79 -12.66 0.83
N PRO A 74 6.63 -11.33 0.87
CA PRO A 74 5.30 -10.73 0.73
C PRO A 74 4.83 -10.86 -0.73
N ALA A 75 3.53 -11.10 -0.93
CA ALA A 75 2.95 -11.23 -2.28
C ALA A 75 2.90 -9.90 -3.05
N ILE A 76 2.92 -8.77 -2.33
CA ILE A 76 3.04 -7.41 -2.87
C ILE A 76 4.10 -6.64 -2.09
N PRO A 77 4.79 -5.66 -2.70
CA PRO A 77 5.67 -4.75 -1.98
C PRO A 77 4.94 -4.06 -0.83
N VAL A 78 5.57 -4.08 0.35
CA VAL A 78 5.07 -3.42 1.55
C VAL A 78 6.05 -2.33 1.96
N GLU A 79 5.55 -1.11 2.11
CA GLU A 79 6.30 0.03 2.64
C GLU A 79 5.60 0.55 3.89
N TYR A 80 6.37 1.10 4.81
CA TYR A 80 5.82 1.69 6.03
C TYR A 80 6.60 2.92 6.47
N TYR A 81 5.91 3.81 7.19
CA TYR A 81 6.52 4.98 7.80
C TYR A 81 5.77 5.41 9.06
N ARG A 82 6.46 6.12 9.96
CA ARG A 82 5.84 6.62 11.18
C ARG A 82 5.04 7.89 10.96
N PHE A 83 5.75 8.99 10.69
CA PHE A 83 5.15 10.31 10.55
C PHE A 83 5.55 10.93 9.20
N LYS A 84 4.58 11.57 8.57
CA LYS A 84 4.75 12.51 7.46
C LYS A 84 4.00 13.79 7.82
N ASP A 85 4.44 14.92 7.26
CA ASP A 85 3.77 16.21 7.44
C ASP A 85 2.34 16.22 6.89
N SER A 86 2.07 15.40 5.87
CA SER A 86 0.74 15.22 5.30
C SER A 86 0.55 13.80 4.76
N LEU A 87 -0.62 13.24 5.02
CA LEU A 87 -1.06 11.96 4.44
C LEU A 87 -1.87 12.15 3.15
N ALA A 88 -2.19 13.39 2.78
CA ALA A 88 -3.13 13.70 1.69
C ALA A 88 -2.68 13.10 0.34
N ALA A 89 -1.37 13.13 0.05
CA ALA A 89 -0.84 12.54 -1.18
C ALA A 89 -0.98 11.00 -1.21
N ASP A 90 -0.74 10.34 -0.06
CA ASP A 90 -0.89 8.89 0.04
C ASP A 90 -2.37 8.48 -0.02
N MET A 91 -3.26 9.26 0.61
CA MET A 91 -4.71 9.06 0.52
C MET A 91 -5.25 9.28 -0.90
N HIS A 92 -4.83 10.35 -1.58
CA HIS A 92 -5.28 10.66 -2.93
C HIS A 92 -4.80 9.65 -3.98
N SER A 93 -3.59 9.09 -3.80
CA SER A 93 -3.04 8.07 -4.71
C SER A 93 -3.49 6.64 -4.39
N ALA A 94 -4.15 6.43 -3.25
CA ALA A 94 -4.61 5.11 -2.84
C ALA A 94 -5.84 4.68 -3.63
N ALA A 95 -5.82 3.44 -4.10
CA ALA A 95 -7.01 2.76 -4.62
C ALA A 95 -7.89 2.22 -3.49
N LEU A 96 -7.32 2.02 -2.29
CA LEU A 96 -8.02 1.59 -1.09
C LEU A 96 -7.37 2.22 0.13
N ILE A 97 -8.17 2.84 1.00
CA ILE A 97 -7.72 3.38 2.28
C ILE A 97 -8.25 2.48 3.41
N VAL A 98 -7.34 1.96 4.25
CA VAL A 98 -7.65 1.18 5.45
C VAL A 98 -7.31 2.02 6.68
N SER A 99 -8.32 2.62 7.31
CA SER A 99 -8.12 3.47 8.48
C SER A 99 -8.68 2.82 9.74
N HIS A 100 -7.88 2.74 10.79
CA HIS A 100 -8.33 2.28 12.12
C HIS A 100 -8.92 3.41 12.98
N ALA A 101 -8.68 4.68 12.63
CA ALA A 101 -8.96 5.82 13.51
C ALA A 101 -10.29 6.53 13.21
N GLY A 102 -11.38 6.10 13.85
CA GLY A 102 -12.57 6.91 14.19
C GLY A 102 -13.28 7.67 13.05
N ALA A 103 -14.37 8.39 13.40
CA ALA A 103 -15.22 9.13 12.44
C ALA A 103 -14.45 10.14 11.54
N GLY A 104 -13.24 10.56 11.92
CA GLY A 104 -12.39 11.45 11.14
C GLY A 104 -11.83 10.83 9.86
N SER A 105 -11.46 9.54 9.87
CA SER A 105 -10.91 8.88 8.68
C SER A 105 -11.98 8.56 7.64
N ILE A 106 -13.22 8.33 8.09
CA ILE A 106 -14.39 8.13 7.22
C ILE A 106 -14.74 9.44 6.49
N MET A 107 -14.71 10.58 7.18
CA MET A 107 -14.99 11.87 6.55
C MET A 107 -13.88 12.33 5.59
N GLU A 108 -12.62 11.92 5.81
CA GLU A 108 -11.51 12.28 4.91
C GLU A 108 -11.51 11.43 3.63
N GLY A 109 -11.88 10.14 3.73
CA GLY A 109 -12.11 9.30 2.55
C GLY A 109 -13.28 9.76 1.67
N LEU A 110 -14.28 10.43 2.25
CA LEU A 110 -15.42 11.02 1.53
C LEU A 110 -15.15 12.42 0.97
N ARG A 111 -14.03 13.06 1.32
CA ARG A 111 -13.62 14.38 0.77
C ARG A 111 -12.67 14.28 -0.42
N CYS A 112 -12.14 13.10 -0.67
CA CYS A 112 -11.38 12.82 -1.89
C CYS A 112 -12.37 12.54 -3.04
N ASP A 113 -13.06 13.58 -3.50
CA ASP A 113 -13.75 13.66 -4.80
C ASP A 113 -12.98 14.61 -5.73
#